data_AF-A0A928UPZ4-F1
#
_entry.id   AF-A0A928UPZ4-F1
#
_cell.length_a   1.000
_cell.length_b   1.000
_cell.length_c   1.000
_cell.angle_alpha   90.00
_cell.angle_beta   90.00
_cell.angle_gamma   90.00
#
_symmetry.space_group_name_H-M   'P 1'
#
loop_
_entity.id
_entity.type
_entity.pdbx_description
1 polymer ?
#
loop_
_entity_poly.entity_id
_entity_poly.type
_entity_poly.pdbx_seq_one_letter_code
_entity_poly.pdbx_strand_id
1 'polypeptide(L)'
;MKRDVAIWLFTLAASVVVLVLVGGLTRLTDSGLSITQWQPIAGIVPPLTDEAWAQAFALYRQIPEYQLINHGMSLADFQYIYWWEWAHRALGRMVGLIFLVPFIIFLMRRR
;
A
#
# COMPACT_ATOMS: atom_id res chain seq x y z
N MET A 1 24.07 -19.87 10.01
CA MET A 1 22.66 -19.62 9.62
C MET A 1 22.26 -20.65 8.57
N LYS A 2 21.11 -21.34 8.71
CA LYS A 2 20.61 -22.26 7.67
C LYS A 2 20.39 -21.46 6.38
N ARG A 3 20.80 -21.99 5.22
CA ARG A 3 20.71 -21.29 3.92
C ARG A 3 19.30 -20.76 3.64
N ASP A 4 18.27 -21.55 3.94
CA ASP A 4 16.87 -21.17 3.74
C ASP A 4 16.47 -19.95 4.59
N VAL A 5 16.92 -19.91 5.85
CA VAL A 5 16.66 -18.78 6.77
C VAL A 5 17.40 -17.53 6.29
N ALA A 6 18.62 -17.69 5.79
CA ALA A 6 19.40 -16.60 5.20
C ALA A 6 18.67 -15.97 4.01
N ILE A 7 18.26 -16.80 3.05
CA ILE A 7 17.53 -16.35 1.86
C ILE A 7 16.24 -15.65 2.27
N TRP A 8 15.47 -16.22 3.19
CA TRP A 8 14.24 -15.61 3.69
C TRP A 8 14.49 -14.21 4.29
N LEU A 9 15.48 -14.08 5.18
CA LEU A 9 15.80 -12.80 5.81
C LEU A 9 16.30 -11.76 4.80
N PHE A 10 17.13 -12.16 3.83
CA PHE A 10 17.56 -11.24 2.77
C PHE A 10 16.42 -10.83 1.84
N THR A 11 15.52 -11.74 1.48
CA THR A 11 14.30 -11.43 0.72
C THR A 11 13.41 -10.47 1.50
N LEU A 12 13.22 -10.69 2.79
CA LEU A 12 12.44 -9.80 3.66
C LEU A 12 13.07 -8.41 3.73
N ALA A 13 14.38 -8.33 3.98
CA ALA A 13 15.11 -7.06 4.03
C ALA A 13 15.02 -6.28 2.72
N ALA A 14 15.23 -6.95 1.57
CA ALA A 14 15.07 -6.33 0.26
C ALA A 14 13.64 -5.82 0.03
N SER A 15 12.63 -6.58 0.45
CA SER A 15 11.22 -6.19 0.33
C SER A 15 10.89 -4.96 1.17
N VAL A 16 11.48 -4.85 2.37
CA VAL A 16 11.34 -3.66 3.24
C VAL A 16 12.00 -2.45 2.60
N VAL A 17 13.17 -2.59 1.98
CA VAL A 17 13.81 -1.49 1.24
C VAL A 17 12.89 -0.96 0.13
N VAL A 18 12.31 -1.86 -0.66
CA VAL A 18 11.34 -1.48 -1.71
C VAL A 18 10.12 -0.77 -1.11
N LEU A 19 9.57 -1.30 0.00
CA LEU A 19 8.45 -0.68 0.70
C LEU A 19 8.76 0.75 1.14
N VAL A 20 9.94 0.98 1.74
CA VAL A 20 10.37 2.31 2.19
C VAL A 20 10.55 3.26 1.02
N LEU A 21 11.15 2.82 -0.10
CA LEU A 21 11.32 3.64 -1.30
C LEU A 21 9.97 4.07 -1.89
N VAL A 22 9.04 3.13 -2.06
CA VAL A 22 7.71 3.42 -2.61
C VAL A 22 6.88 4.27 -1.65
N GLY A 23 6.99 4.04 -0.34
CA GLY A 23 6.36 4.89 0.68
C GLY A 23 6.93 6.32 0.69
N GLY A 24 8.24 6.45 0.49
CA GLY A 24 8.91 7.74 0.30
C GLY A 24 8.39 8.48 -0.93
N LEU A 25 8.28 7.79 -2.08
CA LEU A 25 7.67 8.36 -3.28
C LEU A 25 6.23 8.80 -3.05
N THR A 26 5.40 7.95 -2.43
CA THR A 26 4.00 8.26 -2.09
C THR A 26 3.89 9.54 -1.26
N ARG A 27 4.86 9.78 -0.36
CA ARG A 27 4.90 11.01 0.45
C ARG A 27 5.32 12.23 -0.37
N LEU A 28 6.28 12.07 -1.27
CA LEU A 28 6.79 13.14 -2.14
C LEU A 28 5.82 13.52 -3.26
N THR A 29 4.93 12.61 -3.66
CA THR A 29 3.84 12.86 -4.61
C THR A 29 2.54 13.30 -3.93
N ASP A 30 2.58 13.66 -2.64
CA ASP A 30 1.44 14.04 -1.80
C ASP A 30 0.23 13.09 -1.93
N SER A 31 0.54 11.80 -2.07
CA SER A 31 -0.45 10.75 -2.30
C SER A 31 -0.88 10.05 -1.01
N GLY A 32 -0.25 10.36 0.12
CA GLY A 32 -0.38 9.59 1.37
C GLY A 32 -1.74 9.65 2.07
N LEU A 33 -2.69 10.48 1.60
CA LEU A 33 -4.03 10.62 2.17
C LEU A 33 -5.15 10.38 1.15
N SER A 34 -4.81 9.88 -0.05
CA SER A 34 -5.75 9.57 -1.13
C SER A 34 -6.74 8.45 -0.78
N ILE A 35 -6.37 7.51 0.10
CA ILE A 35 -7.22 6.41 0.57
C ILE A 35 -7.62 6.63 2.03
N THR A 36 -8.76 7.27 2.23
CA THR A 36 -9.21 7.72 3.56
C THR A 36 -9.66 6.58 4.47
N GLN A 37 -10.12 5.47 3.91
CA GLN A 37 -10.60 4.33 4.69
C GLN A 37 -9.51 3.30 4.93
N TRP A 38 -9.51 2.73 6.13
CA TRP A 38 -8.68 1.59 6.46
C TRP A 38 -9.42 0.30 6.10
N GLN A 39 -8.96 -0.39 5.06
CA GLN A 39 -9.54 -1.64 4.58
C GLN A 39 -8.42 -2.67 4.28
N PRO A 40 -8.08 -3.56 5.22
CA PRO A 40 -6.91 -4.45 5.08
C PRO A 40 -7.16 -5.56 4.08
N ILE A 41 -8.39 -6.09 4.10
CA ILE A 41 -8.82 -7.21 3.28
C ILE A 41 -9.54 -6.67 2.03
N ALA A 42 -10.63 -5.90 2.21
CA ALA A 42 -11.40 -5.38 1.08
C ALA A 42 -10.57 -4.45 0.17
N GLY A 43 -9.65 -3.67 0.74
CA GLY A 43 -8.77 -2.77 0.00
C GLY A 43 -7.57 -3.45 -0.68
N ILE A 44 -7.55 -4.78 -0.79
CA ILE A 44 -6.61 -5.49 -1.68
C ILE A 44 -6.96 -5.19 -3.14
N VAL A 45 -8.25 -5.14 -3.47
CA VAL A 45 -8.73 -4.86 -4.81
C VAL A 45 -8.94 -3.34 -4.94
N PRO A 46 -8.29 -2.65 -5.89
CA PRO A 46 -8.54 -1.24 -6.13
C PRO A 46 -9.94 -1.05 -6.75
N PRO A 47 -10.48 0.18 -6.84
CA PRO A 47 -11.73 0.43 -7.53
C PRO A 47 -11.63 -0.02 -9.00
N LEU A 48 -12.56 -0.87 -9.42
CA LEU A 48 -12.59 -1.45 -10.77
C LEU A 48 -13.70 -0.87 -11.65
N THR A 49 -14.65 -0.14 -11.06
CA THR A 49 -15.79 0.46 -11.76
C THR A 49 -15.77 1.97 -11.59
N ASP A 50 -16.38 2.68 -12.55
CA ASP A 50 -16.51 4.14 -12.49
C ASP A 50 -17.27 4.59 -11.24
N GLU A 51 -18.27 3.82 -10.82
CA GLU A 51 -19.02 4.09 -9.59
C GLU A 51 -18.13 3.98 -8.35
N ALA A 52 -17.29 2.92 -8.26
CA ALA A 52 -16.37 2.75 -7.14
C ALA A 52 -15.32 3.86 -7.10
N TRP A 53 -14.81 4.29 -8.27
CA TRP A 53 -13.92 5.45 -8.38
C TRP A 53 -14.59 6.74 -7.93
N ALA A 54 -15.84 6.98 -8.35
CA ALA A 54 -16.61 8.16 -7.93
C ALA A 54 -16.85 8.18 -6.41
N GLN A 55 -17.13 7.03 -5.79
CA GLN A 55 -17.29 6.92 -4.35
C GLN A 55 -15.97 7.19 -3.59
N ALA A 56 -14.86 6.58 -4.03
CA ALA A 56 -13.54 6.83 -3.45
C ALA A 56 -13.15 8.31 -3.55
N PHE A 57 -13.38 8.93 -4.71
CA PHE A 57 -13.10 10.34 -4.90
C PHE A 57 -14.04 11.23 -4.07
N ALA A 58 -15.32 10.87 -3.93
CA ALA A 58 -16.25 11.59 -3.07
C ALA A 58 -15.81 11.60 -1.60
N LEU A 59 -15.23 10.51 -1.11
CA LEU A 59 -14.63 10.46 0.22
C LEU A 59 -13.38 11.34 0.33
N TYR A 60 -12.51 11.32 -0.69
CA TYR A 60 -11.33 12.19 -0.72
C TYR A 60 -11.72 13.68 -0.69
N ARG A 61 -12.79 14.08 -1.40
CA ARG A 61 -13.27 15.48 -1.39
C ARG A 61 -13.73 16.00 -0.02
N GLN A 62 -13.98 15.10 0.93
CA GLN A 62 -14.42 15.47 2.29
C GLN A 62 -13.26 15.85 3.21
N ILE A 63 -12.01 15.50 2.86
CA ILE A 63 -10.86 15.73 3.75
C ILE A 63 -10.20 17.10 3.49
N PRO A 64 -9.49 17.66 4.48
CA PRO A 64 -8.82 18.96 4.33
C PRO A 64 -7.81 19.02 3.19
N GLU A 65 -7.11 17.92 2.86
CA GLU A 65 -6.13 17.92 1.78
C GLU A 65 -6.76 18.27 0.42
N TYR A 66 -7.93 17.72 0.11
CA TYR A 66 -8.66 18.13 -1.09
C TYR A 66 -9.12 19.58 -1.02
N GLN A 67 -9.62 20.02 0.12
CA GLN A 67 -10.19 21.37 0.27
C GLN A 67 -9.13 22.48 0.25
N LEU A 68 -7.93 22.20 0.77
CA LEU A 68 -6.88 23.20 0.97
C LEU A 68 -5.76 23.13 -0.08
N ILE A 69 -5.47 21.94 -0.62
CA ILE A 69 -4.33 21.70 -1.51
C ILE A 69 -4.81 21.30 -2.91
N ASN A 70 -5.68 20.30 -3.01
CA ASN A 70 -6.09 19.69 -4.28
C ASN A 70 -7.47 20.16 -4.77
N HIS A 71 -7.85 21.40 -4.45
CA HIS A 71 -9.20 21.90 -4.74
C HIS A 71 -9.44 21.99 -6.25
N GLY A 72 -10.51 21.35 -6.73
CA GLY A 72 -10.83 21.31 -8.17
C GLY A 72 -10.06 20.24 -8.95
N MET A 73 -9.35 19.35 -8.27
CA MET A 73 -8.66 18.19 -8.86
C MET A 73 -9.63 17.33 -9.70
N SER A 74 -9.14 16.82 -10.83
CA SER A 74 -9.94 15.91 -11.68
C SER A 74 -9.96 14.48 -11.13
N LEU A 75 -10.88 13.65 -11.60
CA LEU A 75 -10.87 12.23 -11.26
C LEU A 75 -9.59 11.53 -11.70
N ALA A 76 -9.00 11.93 -12.83
CA ALA A 76 -7.78 11.34 -13.36
C ALA A 76 -6.56 11.65 -12.47
N ASP A 77 -6.47 12.89 -11.97
CA ASP A 77 -5.43 13.30 -11.03
C ASP A 77 -5.58 12.56 -9.69
N PHE A 78 -6.82 12.38 -9.23
CA PHE A 78 -7.11 11.56 -8.05
C PHE A 78 -6.68 10.09 -8.25
N GLN A 79 -6.98 9.50 -9.40
CA GLN A 79 -6.54 8.14 -9.73
C GLN A 79 -5.01 8.01 -9.68
N TYR A 80 -4.27 9.02 -10.17
CA TYR A 80 -2.82 9.02 -10.13
C TYR A 80 -2.28 8.93 -8.69
N ILE A 81 -2.76 9.78 -7.78
CA ILE A 81 -2.32 9.73 -6.37
C ILE A 81 -2.83 8.45 -5.66
N TYR A 82 -4.04 8.00 -5.99
CA TYR A 82 -4.61 6.76 -5.44
C TYR A 82 -3.74 5.54 -5.74
N TRP A 83 -3.22 5.43 -6.97
CA TRP A 83 -2.39 4.30 -7.37
C TRP A 83 -1.09 4.21 -6.57
N TRP A 84 -0.45 5.35 -6.28
CA TRP A 84 0.75 5.37 -5.44
C TRP A 84 0.46 4.86 -4.03
N GLU A 85 -0.59 5.36 -3.40
CA GLU A 85 -0.93 4.93 -2.05
C GLU A 85 -1.40 3.46 -2.02
N TRP A 86 -2.22 3.06 -3.00
CA TRP A 86 -2.66 1.67 -3.12
C TRP A 86 -1.47 0.72 -3.31
N ALA A 87 -0.53 1.06 -4.20
CA ALA A 87 0.66 0.25 -4.44
C ALA A 87 1.54 0.13 -3.20
N HIS A 88 1.76 1.24 -2.48
CA HIS A 88 2.48 1.22 -1.20
C HIS A 88 1.79 0.32 -0.16
N ARG A 89 0.46 0.44 -0.01
CA ARG A 89 -0.32 -0.42 0.90
C ARG A 89 -0.30 -1.88 0.45
N ALA A 90 -0.36 -2.17 -0.84
CA ALA A 90 -0.28 -3.52 -1.40
C ALA A 90 1.09 -4.16 -1.12
N LEU A 91 2.18 -3.41 -1.32
CA LEU A 91 3.53 -3.84 -0.96
C LEU A 91 3.64 -4.15 0.54
N GLY A 92 3.06 -3.31 1.41
CA GLY A 92 3.04 -3.56 2.86
C GLY A 92 2.39 -4.90 3.21
N ARG A 93 1.28 -5.25 2.54
CA ARG A 93 0.62 -6.56 2.70
C ARG A 93 1.51 -7.70 2.21
N MET A 94 2.16 -7.54 1.06
CA MET A 94 3.10 -8.55 0.53
C MET A 94 4.27 -8.78 1.47
N VAL A 95 4.88 -7.71 2.03
CA VAL A 95 5.96 -7.82 3.03
C VAL A 95 5.46 -8.59 4.26
N GLY A 96 4.25 -8.31 4.74
CA GLY A 96 3.61 -9.06 5.82
C GLY A 96 3.51 -10.57 5.53
N LEU A 97 3.12 -10.94 4.30
CA LEU A 97 3.05 -12.35 3.89
C LEU A 97 4.44 -13.00 3.75
N ILE A 98 5.42 -12.28 3.18
CA ILE A 98 6.83 -12.72 3.05
C ILE A 98 7.43 -12.97 4.43
N PHE A 99 7.04 -12.20 5.44
CA PHE A 99 7.42 -12.47 6.83
C PHE A 99 6.65 -13.67 7.41
N LEU A 100 5.32 -13.61 7.41
CA LEU A 100 4.48 -14.49 8.22
C LEU A 100 4.51 -15.94 7.75
N VAL A 101 4.46 -16.19 6.44
CA VAL A 101 4.37 -17.55 5.90
C VAL A 101 5.63 -18.37 6.22
N PRO A 102 6.86 -17.92 5.90
CA PRO A 102 8.06 -18.66 6.24
C PRO A 102 8.31 -18.73 7.75
N PHE A 103 7.95 -17.67 8.50
CA PHE A 103 8.05 -17.67 9.96
C PHE A 103 7.26 -18.83 10.58
N ILE A 104 5.98 -19.00 10.20
CA ILE A 104 5.14 -20.11 10.68
C ILE A 104 5.74 -21.46 10.27
N ILE A 105 6.21 -21.59 9.02
CA ILE A 105 6.82 -22.83 8.52
C ILE A 105 8.07 -23.20 9.33
N PHE A 106 8.96 -22.24 9.60
CA PHE A 106 10.17 -22.47 10.39
C PHE A 106 9.85 -22.78 11.85
N LEU A 107 8.87 -22.09 12.43
CA LEU A 107 8.37 -22.35 13.79
C LEU A 107 7.83 -23.79 13.92
N MET A 108 6.97 -24.22 12.99
CA MET A 108 6.42 -25.58 12.96
C MET A 108 7.50 -26.64 12.74
N ARG A 109 8.53 -26.34 11.94
CA ARG A 109 9.67 -27.24 11.71
C ARG A 109 10.74 -27.18 12.81
N ARG A 110 10.54 -26.40 13.88
CA ARG A 110 11.52 -26.09 14.93
C ARG A 110 12.89 -25.72 14.36
N ARG A 111 12.90 -24.94 13.29
CA ARG A 111 14.10 -24.57 12.55
C ARG A 111 14.68 -23.23 12.93
#